data_AF-A0A661KDG8-F1
#
_entry.id   AF-A0A661KDG8-F1
#
_cell.length_a   1.000
_cell.length_b   1.000
_cell.length_c   1.000
_cell.angle_alpha   90.00
_cell.angle_beta   90.00
_cell.angle_gamma   90.00
#
_symmetry.space_group_name_H-M   'P 1'
#
loop_
_entity.id
_entity.type
_entity.pdbx_description
1 polymer ?
#
loop_
_entity_poly.entity_id
_entity_poly.type
_entity_poly.pdbx_seq_one_letter_code
_entity_poly.pdbx_strand_id
1 'polypeptide(L)'
;MPNPDKPWWFWPLVLLVFCFILGIIAVLAGVGGGVLYVPLVSGFFPFHLDFVRGTGLLVALAGALAAGPGLLRRNLADLRLALPVALIASACAILGAFLGLALPTNIVQICLGVTII
;
A
#
# COMPACT_ATOMS: atom_id res chain seq x y z
N MET A 1 14.77 8.45 20.06
CA MET A 1 15.90 7.61 20.49
C MET A 1 15.36 6.19 20.61
N PRO A 2 15.88 5.18 19.88
CA PRO A 2 15.33 3.82 19.95
C PRO A 2 15.72 3.17 21.29
N ASN A 3 14.73 2.68 22.04
CA ASN A 3 14.94 1.95 23.28
C ASN A 3 15.77 0.67 23.05
N PRO A 4 16.73 0.34 23.93
CA PRO A 4 17.69 -0.76 23.76
C PRO A 4 17.12 -2.17 23.98
N ASP A 5 15.85 -2.33 24.38
CA ASP A 5 15.34 -3.63 24.88
C ASP A 5 14.55 -4.46 23.86
N LYS A 6 14.50 -4.06 22.58
CA LYS A 6 13.79 -4.82 21.54
C LYS A 6 14.77 -5.32 20.48
N PRO A 7 14.88 -6.65 20.27
CA PRO A 7 15.74 -7.19 19.22
C PRO A 7 15.34 -6.59 17.87
N TRP A 8 16.31 -6.33 17.00
CA TRP A 8 16.07 -5.67 15.71
C TRP A 8 15.06 -6.41 14.82
N TRP A 9 14.91 -7.72 15.01
CA TRP A 9 13.91 -8.58 14.36
C TRP A 9 12.46 -8.34 14.84
N PHE A 10 12.26 -7.70 15.99
CA PHE A 10 10.94 -7.50 16.59
C PHE A 10 10.01 -6.70 15.66
N TRP A 11 10.51 -5.59 15.12
CA TRP A 11 9.72 -4.72 14.25
C TRP A 11 9.35 -5.37 12.90
N PRO A 12 10.28 -6.01 12.16
CA PRO A 12 9.93 -6.78 10.96
C PRO A 12 8.92 -7.89 11.22
N LEU A 13 9.03 -8.60 12.33
CA LEU A 13 8.13 -9.71 12.65
C LEU A 13 6.71 -9.22 12.97
N VAL A 14 6.59 -8.13 13.73
CA VAL A 14 5.29 -7.48 13.99
C VAL A 14 4.68 -6.91 12.71
N LEU A 15 5.47 -6.24 11.86
CA LEU A 15 5.02 -5.74 10.57
C LEU A 15 4.57 -6.87 9.64
N LEU A 16 5.25 -8.01 9.66
CA LEU A 16 4.89 -9.18 8.87
C LEU A 16 3.53 -9.73 9.29
N VAL A 17 3.30 -9.93 10.59
CA VAL A 17 2.01 -10.41 11.11
C VAL A 17 0.90 -9.41 10.82
N PHE A 18 1.15 -8.11 11.03
CA PHE A 18 0.19 -7.05 10.76
C PHE A 18 -0.17 -6.95 9.27
N CYS A 19 0.84 -6.93 8.39
CA CYS A 19 0.66 -6.87 6.94
C CYS A 19 -0.04 -8.13 6.41
N PHE A 20 0.22 -9.30 7.00
CA PHE A 20 -0.47 -10.54 6.65
C PHE A 20 -1.97 -10.47 6.96
N ILE A 21 -2.34 -9.99 8.15
CA ILE A 21 -3.75 -9.78 8.52
C ILE A 21 -4.40 -8.73 7.61
N LEU A 22 -3.71 -7.61 7.36
CA LEU A 22 -4.19 -6.59 6.43
C LEU A 22 -4.37 -7.13 5.02
N GLY A 23 -3.49 -8.01 4.55
CA GLY A 23 -3.61 -8.67 3.25
C GLY A 23 -4.89 -9.49 3.13
N ILE A 24 -5.25 -10.24 4.19
CA ILE A 24 -6.51 -11.00 4.22
C ILE A 24 -7.71 -10.04 4.14
N ILE A 25 -7.72 -8.98 4.93
CA ILE A 25 -8.80 -7.99 4.95
C ILE A 25 -8.90 -7.26 3.60
N ALA A 26 -7.77 -6.89 3.00
CA ALA A 26 -7.72 -6.19 1.72
C ALA A 26 -8.32 -7.02 0.58
N VAL A 27 -8.04 -8.33 0.55
CA VAL A 27 -8.60 -9.25 -0.45
C VAL A 27 -10.11 -9.39 -0.28
N LEU A 28 -10.59 -9.49 0.97
CA LEU A 28 -12.03 -9.53 1.25
C LEU A 28 -12.74 -8.21 0.90
N ALA A 29 -12.08 -7.07 1.11
CA ALA A 29 -12.59 -5.75 0.77
C ALA A 29 -12.56 -5.46 -0.73
N GLY A 30 -11.76 -6.21 -1.51
CA GLY A 30 -11.59 -5.98 -2.95
C GLY A 30 -10.84 -4.69 -3.30
N VAL A 31 -10.17 -4.06 -2.34
CA VAL A 31 -9.41 -2.82 -2.51
C VAL A 31 -7.91 -3.16 -2.49
N GLY A 32 -7.14 -2.72 -3.49
CA GLY A 32 -5.71 -3.00 -3.58
C GLY A 32 -4.97 -2.68 -2.28
N GLY A 33 -4.24 -3.66 -1.72
CA GLY A 33 -3.78 -3.64 -0.32
C GLY A 33 -2.98 -2.42 0.14
N GLY A 34 -2.40 -1.66 -0.79
CA GLY A 34 -1.72 -0.40 -0.49
C GLY A 34 -2.64 0.70 0.09
N VAL A 35 -3.91 0.74 -0.30
CA VAL A 35 -4.87 1.77 0.17
C VAL A 35 -5.16 1.61 1.66
N LEU A 36 -5.21 0.37 2.15
CA LEU A 36 -5.39 0.07 3.57
C LEU A 36 -4.05 0.15 4.33
N TYR A 37 -2.96 -0.31 3.71
CA TYR A 37 -1.64 -0.36 4.35
C TYR A 37 -1.10 1.02 4.73
N VAL A 38 -1.21 2.03 3.84
CA VAL A 38 -0.61 3.36 4.07
C VAL A 38 -1.14 4.05 5.34
N PRO A 39 -2.46 4.24 5.54
CA PRO A 39 -2.98 4.88 6.75
C PRO A 39 -2.81 4.03 8.02
N LEU A 40 -2.96 2.71 7.93
CA LEU A 40 -2.85 1.83 9.10
C LEU A 40 -1.42 1.73 9.63
N VAL A 41 -0.42 1.57 8.76
CA VAL A 41 0.98 1.50 9.21
C VAL A 41 1.49 2.85 9.65
N SER A 42 1.09 3.95 8.99
CA SER A 42 1.47 5.30 9.44
C SER A 42 0.77 5.75 10.73
N GLY A 43 -0.44 5.26 11.02
CA GLY A 43 -1.18 5.58 12.24
C GLY A 43 -0.75 4.76 13.47
N PHE A 44 -0.43 3.47 13.29
CA PHE A 44 -0.07 2.58 14.40
C PHE A 44 1.44 2.44 14.65
N PHE A 45 2.29 2.75 13.67
CA PHE A 45 3.74 2.56 13.78
C PHE A 45 4.53 3.84 13.47
N PRO A 46 5.57 4.18 14.27
CA PRO A 46 6.39 5.38 14.07
C PRO A 46 7.46 5.18 12.99
N PHE A 47 7.05 4.77 11.78
CA PHE A 47 7.93 4.67 10.62
C PHE A 47 7.88 5.94 9.76
N HIS A 48 8.98 6.25 9.08
CA HIS A 48 9.04 7.37 8.14
C HIS A 48 8.00 7.16 7.03
N LEU A 49 7.16 8.17 6.78
CA LEU A 49 6.03 8.09 5.85
C LEU A 49 6.47 7.72 4.42
N ASP A 50 7.68 8.09 4.03
CA ASP A 50 8.28 7.75 2.74
C ASP A 50 8.45 6.24 2.56
N PHE A 51 8.83 5.53 3.63
CA PHE A 51 8.97 4.08 3.62
C PHE A 51 7.61 3.37 3.51
N VAL A 52 6.60 3.89 4.23
CA VAL A 52 5.25 3.33 4.24
C VAL A 52 4.56 3.52 2.88
N ARG A 53 4.74 4.68 2.24
CA ARG A 53 4.20 4.93 0.89
C ARG A 53 4.85 4.04 -0.17
N GLY A 54 6.18 3.92 -0.15
CA GLY A 54 6.90 3.04 -1.09
C GLY A 54 6.50 1.57 -0.93
N THR A 55 6.40 1.08 0.30
CA THR A 55 5.94 -0.29 0.59
C THR A 55 4.48 -0.50 0.24
N GLY A 56 3.60 0.49 0.46
CA GLY A 56 2.20 0.44 0.04
C GLY A 56 2.00 0.30 -1.48
N LEU A 57 2.81 1.01 -2.29
CA LEU A 57 2.80 0.84 -3.74
C LEU A 57 3.25 -0.57 -4.17
N LEU A 58 4.29 -1.11 -3.53
CA LEU A 58 4.75 -2.48 -3.75
C LEU A 58 3.67 -3.52 -3.39
N VAL A 59 2.97 -3.32 -2.27
CA VAL A 59 1.86 -4.17 -1.85
C VAL A 59 0.69 -4.08 -2.83
N ALA A 60 0.35 -2.89 -3.32
CA ALA A 60 -0.69 -2.71 -4.33
C ALA A 60 -0.32 -3.42 -5.65
N LEU A 61 0.94 -3.28 -6.10
CA LEU A 61 1.45 -3.95 -7.30
C LEU A 61 1.41 -5.49 -7.13
N ALA A 62 1.90 -5.99 -5.99
CA ALA A 62 1.90 -7.42 -5.69
C ALA A 62 0.48 -7.98 -5.62
N GLY A 63 -0.46 -7.25 -5.00
CA GLY A 63 -1.88 -7.62 -4.96
C GLY A 63 -2.53 -7.63 -6.34
N ALA A 64 -2.27 -6.62 -7.17
CA ALA A 64 -2.76 -6.56 -8.53
C ALA A 64 -2.20 -7.71 -9.40
N LEU A 65 -0.91 -8.02 -9.27
CA LEU A 65 -0.26 -9.12 -9.98
C LEU A 65 -0.79 -10.49 -9.53
N ALA A 66 -1.06 -10.67 -8.23
CA ALA A 66 -1.66 -11.88 -7.69
C ALA A 66 -3.12 -12.08 -8.16
N ALA A 67 -3.89 -11.00 -8.31
CA ALA A 67 -5.28 -11.05 -8.79
C ALA A 67 -5.39 -11.26 -10.31
N GLY A 68 -4.41 -10.79 -11.09
CA GLY A 68 -4.38 -10.88 -12.55
C GLY A 68 -4.65 -12.27 -13.16
N PRO A 69 -3.90 -13.32 -12.80
CA PRO A 69 -4.10 -14.66 -13.35
C PRO A 69 -5.44 -15.29 -12.93
N GLY A 70 -5.98 -14.92 -11.76
CA GLY A 70 -7.28 -15.38 -11.28
C GLY A 70 -8.46 -14.84 -12.10
N LEU A 71 -8.42 -13.56 -12.50
CA LEU A 71 -9.45 -12.96 -13.38
C LEU A 71 -9.31 -13.41 -14.84
N LEU A 72 -8.09 -13.57 -15.35
CA LEU A 72 -7.83 -14.02 -16.72
C LEU A 72 -8.31 -15.46 -16.97
N ARG A 73 -8.12 -16.37 -16.00
CA ARG A 73 -8.59 -17.77 -16.12
C ARG A 73 -10.12 -17.90 -16.10
N ARG A 74 -10.85 -16.92 -15.56
CA ARG A 74 -12.32 -16.93 -15.52
C ARG A 74 -12.98 -16.37 -16.79
N ASN A 75 -12.22 -16.06 -17.84
CA ASN A 75 -12.71 -15.44 -19.09
C ASN A 75 -13.43 -14.08 -18.88
N LEU A 76 -13.28 -13.47 -17.69
CA LEU A 76 -13.88 -12.18 -17.33
C LEU A 76 -12.97 -10.98 -17.64
N ALA A 77 -11.76 -11.23 -18.16
CA ALA A 77 -10.79 -10.20 -18.50
C ALA A 77 -10.36 -10.35 -19.96
N ASP A 78 -10.95 -9.55 -20.84
CA ASP A 78 -10.43 -9.31 -22.18
C ASP A 78 -9.10 -8.58 -22.07
N LEU A 79 -7.99 -9.30 -22.30
CA LEU A 79 -6.64 -8.74 -22.25
C LEU A 79 -6.50 -7.51 -23.16
N ARG A 80 -7.28 -7.48 -24.25
CA ARG A 80 -7.34 -6.40 -25.23
C ARG A 80 -8.07 -5.15 -24.72
N LEU A 81 -9.02 -5.29 -23.79
CA LEU A 81 -9.68 -4.17 -23.11
C LEU A 81 -8.86 -3.71 -21.89
N ALA A 82 -8.20 -4.65 -21.20
CA ALA A 82 -7.37 -4.36 -20.04
C ALA A 82 -6.05 -3.66 -20.40
N LEU A 83 -5.40 -4.00 -21.52
CA LEU A 83 -4.12 -3.41 -21.93
C LEU A 83 -4.13 -1.87 -22.08
N PRO A 84 -5.08 -1.25 -22.81
CA PRO A 84 -5.11 0.20 -22.96
C PRO A 84 -5.42 0.90 -21.63
N VAL A 85 -6.32 0.33 -20.81
CA VAL A 85 -6.64 0.86 -19.48
C VAL A 85 -5.45 0.74 -18.53
N ALA A 86 -4.70 -0.36 -18.57
CA ALA A 86 -3.50 -0.55 -17.76
C ALA A 86 -2.37 0.42 -18.12
N LEU A 87 -2.22 0.77 -19.41
CA LEU A 87 -1.27 1.78 -19.86
C LEU A 87 -1.62 3.17 -19.33
N ILE A 88 -2.89 3.56 -19.41
CA ILE A 88 -3.39 4.85 -18.89
C ILE A 88 -3.24 4.88 -17.36
N ALA A 89 -3.61 3.79 -16.68
CA ALA A 89 -3.49 3.67 -15.23
C ALA A 89 -2.04 3.74 -14.77
N SER A 90 -1.11 3.12 -15.49
CA SER A 90 0.34 3.20 -15.24
C SER A 90 0.86 4.64 -15.36
N ALA A 91 0.47 5.36 -16.41
CA ALA A 91 0.84 6.77 -16.58
C ALA A 91 0.30 7.65 -15.45
N CYS A 92 -0.97 7.46 -15.06
CA CYS A 92 -1.55 8.17 -13.92
C CYS A 92 -0.91 7.79 -12.58
N ALA A 93 -0.51 6.54 -12.39
CA ALA A 93 0.15 6.09 -11.17
C ALA A 93 1.52 6.74 -10.99
N ILE A 94 2.28 6.90 -12.09
CA ILE A 94 3.56 7.62 -12.07
C ILE A 94 3.34 9.09 -11.64
N LEU A 95 2.38 9.78 -12.26
CA LEU A 95 2.04 11.16 -11.89
C LEU A 95 1.57 11.27 -10.43
N GLY A 96 0.72 10.35 -9.97
CA GLY A 96 0.24 10.30 -8.60
C GLY A 96 1.34 10.01 -7.58
N ALA A 97 2.32 9.17 -7.92
CA ALA A 97 3.49 8.89 -7.08
C ALA A 97 4.40 10.12 -6.97
N PHE A 98 4.68 10.81 -8.09
CA PHE A 98 5.44 12.07 -8.06
C PHE A 98 4.73 13.15 -7.25
N LEU A 99 3.41 13.32 -7.42
CA LEU A 99 2.62 14.27 -6.66
C LEU A 99 2.56 13.89 -5.17
N GLY A 100 2.50 12.60 -4.87
CA GLY A 100 2.49 12.06 -3.51
C GLY A 100 3.83 12.13 -2.78
N LEU A 101 4.95 12.21 -3.49
CA LEU A 101 6.30 12.45 -2.95
C LEU A 101 6.62 13.95 -2.85
N ALA A 102 6.04 14.78 -3.72
CA ALA A 102 6.19 16.23 -3.69
C ALA A 102 5.39 16.90 -2.55
N LEU A 103 4.45 16.19 -1.94
CA LEU A 103 3.64 16.68 -0.83
C LEU A 103 4.43 16.63 0.49
N PRO A 104 4.64 17.78 1.18
CA PRO A 104 5.46 17.83 2.38
C PRO A 104 4.86 17.01 3.52
N THR A 105 5.74 16.32 4.25
CA THR A 105 5.45 15.44 5.40
C THR A 105 4.56 16.10 6.45
N ASN A 106 4.63 17.43 6.61
CA ASN A 106 3.78 18.20 7.53
C ASN A 106 2.28 18.13 7.18
N ILE A 107 1.90 18.13 5.90
CA ILE A 107 0.48 18.05 5.49
C ILE A 107 -0.03 16.62 5.67
N VAL A 108 0.79 15.62 5.33
CA VAL A 108 0.44 14.20 5.50
C VAL A 108 0.29 13.84 6.98
N GLN A 109 1.14 14.38 7.85
CA GLN A 109 1.08 14.18 9.30
C GLN A 109 -0.11 14.92 9.94
N ILE A 110 -0.50 16.10 9.42
CA ILE A 110 -1.72 16.81 9.85
C ILE A 110 -2.98 16.06 9.39
N CYS A 111 -3.04 15.58 8.15
CA CYS A 111 -4.18 14.79 7.66
C CYS A 111 -4.32 13.43 8.38
N LEU A 112 -3.21 12.77 8.74
CA LEU A 112 -3.23 11.58 9.59
C LEU A 112 -3.68 11.89 11.01
N GLY A 113 -3.22 13.00 11.60
CA GLY A 113 -3.69 13.48 12.90
C GLY A 113 -5.18 13.82 12.92
N VAL A 114 -5.72 14.39 11.82
CA VAL A 114 -7.15 14.71 11.68
C VAL A 114 -8.02 13.47 11.41
N THR A 115 -7.49 12.43 10.78
CA THR A 115 -8.27 11.21 10.48
C THR A 115 -8.30 10.24 11.68
N ILE A 116 -7.42 10.41 12.66
CA ILE A 116 -7.33 9.59 13.89
C ILE A 116 -8.12 10.21 15.06
N ILE A 117 -8.58 11.46 14.95
CA ILE A 117 -9.56 12.10 15.85
C ILE A 117 -10.95 11.96 15.25
#